data_AF-A0AAU4GR64-F1
#
_entry.id   AF-A0AAU4GR64-F1
#
_cell.length_a   1.000
_cell.length_b   1.000
_cell.length_c   1.000
_cell.angle_alpha   90.00
_cell.angle_beta   90.00
_cell.angle_gamma   90.00
#
_symmetry.space_group_name_H-M   'P 1'
#
loop_
_entity.id
_entity.type
_entity.pdbx_description
1 polymer ?
#
loop_
_entity_poly.entity_id
_entity_poly.type
_entity_poly.pdbx_seq_one_letter_code
_entity_poly.pdbx_strand_id
1 'polypeptide(L)' 'MSGDTEVAARVEEMLAAAGLPNAGMPRREVHRTTLEIIERHFGLTLPHRQILEGTLPAVVLEITEPANPST' A
#
# COMPACT_ATOMS: atom_id res chain seq x y z
N MET A 1 15.71 4.27 3.20
CA MET A 1 15.16 3.65 1.98
C MET A 1 14.32 4.70 1.27
N SER A 2 14.72 5.16 0.09
CA SER A 2 13.89 6.06 -0.73
C SER A 2 13.10 5.19 -1.70
N GLY A 3 11.76 5.24 -1.64
CA GLY A 3 10.91 4.56 -2.61
C GLY A 3 11.02 5.20 -3.99
N ASP A 4 10.49 4.51 -5.00
CA ASP A 4 10.44 5.01 -6.38
C ASP A 4 9.30 6.03 -6.53
N THR A 5 9.66 7.29 -6.77
CA THR A 5 8.70 8.40 -6.90
C THR A 5 7.87 8.32 -8.18
N GLU A 6 8.42 7.73 -9.25
CA GLU A 6 7.71 7.55 -10.51
C GLU A 6 6.60 6.51 -10.36
N VAL A 7 6.90 5.41 -9.66
CA VAL A 7 5.92 4.39 -9.28
C VAL A 7 4.81 4.99 -8.41
N ALA A 8 5.17 5.81 -7.42
CA ALA A 8 4.18 6.46 -6.55
C ALA A 8 3.21 7.35 -7.35
N ALA A 9 3.73 8.21 -8.22
CA ALA A 9 2.92 9.09 -9.06
C ALA A 9 1.98 8.30 -9.99
N ARG A 10 2.46 7.18 -10.57
CA ARG A 10 1.65 6.32 -11.44
C ARG A 10 0.50 5.65 -10.69
N VAL A 11 0.76 5.16 -9.48
CA VAL A 11 -0.27 4.54 -8.64
C VAL A 11 -1.30 5.57 -8.19
N GLU A 12 -0.86 6.78 -7.81
CA GLU A 12 -1.76 7.88 -7.45
C GLU A 12 -2.69 8.27 -8.61
N GLU A 13 -2.18 8.37 -9.84
CA GLU A 13 -2.98 8.65 -11.03
C GLU A 13 -4.05 7.57 -11.26
N MET A 14 -3.69 6.29 -11.11
CA MET A 14 -4.62 5.18 -11.26
C MET A 14 -5.71 5.19 -10.18
N LEU A 15 -5.35 5.51 -8.93
CA LEU A 15 -6.30 5.63 -7.82
C LEU A 15 -7.26 6.81 -8.04
N ALA A 16 -6.74 7.96 -8.46
CA ALA A 16 -7.54 9.14 -8.79
C ALA A 16 -8.52 8.86 -9.93
N ALA A 17 -8.07 8.15 -10.97
CA ALA A 17 -8.93 7.72 -12.08
C ALA A 17 -10.05 6.75 -11.63
N ALA A 18 -9.80 5.95 -10.58
CA ALA A 18 -10.81 5.11 -9.93
C ALA A 18 -11.69 5.86 -8.93
N GLY A 19 -11.51 7.17 -8.79
CA GLY A 19 -12.29 8.03 -7.90
C GLY A 19 -11.85 7.98 -6.44
N LEU A 20 -10.62 7.52 -6.15
CA LEU A 20 -10.05 7.49 -4.80
C LEU A 20 -9.11 8.68 -4.58
N PRO A 21 -9.04 9.24 -3.35
CA PRO A 21 -9.80 8.84 -2.16
C PRO A 21 -11.26 9.32 -2.18
N ASN A 22 -12.19 8.47 -1.75
CA ASN A 22 -13.62 8.79 -1.62
C ASN A 22 -14.13 8.52 -0.21
N ALA A 23 -14.40 9.58 0.55
CA ALA A 23 -14.87 9.48 1.94
C ALA A 23 -16.29 8.91 2.08
N GLY A 24 -17.09 8.96 1.01
CA GLY A 24 -18.45 8.38 0.98
C GLY A 24 -18.48 6.91 0.57
N MET A 25 -17.36 6.35 0.10
CA MET A 25 -17.29 4.96 -0.34
C MET A 25 -17.08 4.01 0.85
N PRO A 26 -17.75 2.85 0.90
CA PRO A 26 -17.49 1.84 1.92
C PRO A 26 -16.01 1.46 1.98
N ARG A 27 -15.44 1.42 3.19
CA ARG A 27 -14.01 1.10 3.40
C ARG A 27 -13.57 -0.20 2.71
N ARG A 28 -14.45 -1.22 2.68
CA ARG A 28 -14.17 -2.50 2.01
C ARG A 28 -14.03 -2.34 0.49
N GLU A 29 -14.84 -1.46 -0.10
CA GLU A 29 -14.82 -1.18 -1.54
C GLU A 29 -13.61 -0.35 -1.92
N VAL A 30 -13.27 0.68 -1.12
CA VAL A 30 -12.00 1.41 -1.26
C VAL A 30 -10.82 0.44 -1.22
N HIS A 31 -10.78 -0.45 -0.22
CA HIS A 31 -9.68 -1.39 -0.05
C HIS A 31 -9.57 -2.38 -1.22
N ARG A 32 -10.71 -2.93 -1.69
CA ARG A 32 -10.73 -3.82 -2.85
C ARG A 32 -10.20 -3.11 -4.10
N THR A 33 -10.72 -1.92 -4.42
CA THR A 33 -10.30 -1.15 -5.59
C THR A 33 -8.82 -0.81 -5.55
N THR A 34 -8.30 -0.42 -4.37
CA THR A 34 -6.86 -0.16 -4.19
C THR A 34 -6.02 -1.41 -4.45
N LEU A 35 -6.42 -2.58 -3.93
CA LEU A 35 -5.68 -3.83 -4.14
C LEU A 35 -5.67 -4.25 -5.62
N GLU A 36 -6.80 -4.16 -6.31
CA GLU A 36 -6.89 -4.48 -7.74
C GLU A 36 -5.95 -3.60 -8.59
N ILE A 37 -5.82 -2.31 -8.23
CA ILE A 37 -4.90 -1.38 -8.89
C ILE A 37 -3.44 -1.75 -8.64
N ILE A 38 -3.09 -2.08 -7.39
CA ILE A 38 -1.73 -2.48 -7.00
C ILE A 38 -1.35 -3.80 -7.67
N GLU A 39 -2.23 -4.82 -7.65
CA GLU A 39 -2.04 -6.09 -8.35
C GLU A 39 -1.70 -5.87 -9.82
N ARG A 40 -2.54 -5.10 -10.51
CA ARG A 40 -2.36 -4.83 -11.93
C ARG A 40 -1.09 -4.05 -12.23
N HIS A 41 -0.76 -3.05 -11.40
CA HIS A 41 0.42 -2.21 -11.62
C HIS A 41 1.72 -3.00 -11.43
N PHE A 42 1.81 -3.83 -10.39
CA PHE A 42 3.01 -4.58 -10.07
C PHE A 42 3.04 -5.99 -10.68
N GLY A 43 1.97 -6.42 -11.38
CA GLY A 43 1.86 -7.78 -11.92
C GLY A 43 1.81 -8.85 -10.83
N LEU A 44 1.24 -8.53 -9.67
CA LEU A 44 1.15 -9.41 -8.51
C LEU A 44 -0.22 -10.08 -8.46
N THR A 45 -0.26 -11.30 -7.94
CA THR A 45 -1.51 -11.91 -7.47
C THR A 45 -1.51 -11.79 -5.95
N LEU A 46 -2.25 -10.81 -5.42
CA LEU A 46 -2.40 -10.63 -3.99
C LEU A 46 -3.49 -11.60 -3.48
N PRO A 47 -3.31 -12.21 -2.31
CA PRO A 47 -4.34 -13.05 -1.72
C PRO A 47 -5.46 -12.17 -1.16
N HIS A 48 -6.33 -11.65 -2.04
CA HIS A 48 -7.43 -10.73 -1.72
C HIS A 48 -8.22 -11.17 -0.49
N ARG A 49 -8.53 -12.46 -0.38
CA ARG A 49 -9.28 -12.99 0.78
C ARG A 49 -8.50 -12.85 2.09
N GLN A 50 -7.20 -13.13 2.10
CA GLN A 50 -6.38 -13.00 3.30
C GLN A 50 -6.16 -11.53 3.68
N ILE A 51 -6.04 -10.64 2.71
CA ILE A 51 -5.87 -9.21 2.97
C ILE A 51 -7.19 -8.54 3.40
N LEU A 52 -8.32 -8.94 2.80
CA LEU A 52 -9.64 -8.35 3.07
C LEU A 52 -10.32 -8.94 4.31
N GLU A 53 -10.11 -10.21 4.62
CA GLU A 53 -10.83 -10.93 5.68
C GLU A 53 -9.90 -11.39 6.82
N GLY A 54 -8.60 -11.48 6.57
CA GLY A 54 -7.62 -11.90 7.55
C GLY A 54 -7.03 -10.73 8.32
N THR A 55 -6.49 -11.03 9.49
CA THR A 55 -5.62 -10.08 10.21
C THR A 55 -4.30 -10.00 9.45
N LEU A 56 -3.95 -8.83 8.92
CA LEU A 56 -2.62 -8.62 8.34
C LEU A 56 -1.58 -8.95 9.41
N PRO A 57 -0.57 -9.79 9.10
CA PRO A 57 0.51 -10.04 10.04
C PRO A 57 1.18 -8.70 10.36
N ALA A 58 1.13 -8.31 11.63
CA ALA A 58 1.81 -7.11 12.09
C ALA A 58 3.31 -7.35 11.96
N VAL A 59 3.96 -6.68 11.02
CA VAL A 59 5.41 -6.69 10.88
C VAL A 59 5.94 -5.51 11.69
N VAL A 60 6.67 -5.78 12.76
CA VAL A 60 7.41 -4.76 13.50
C VAL A 60 8.66 -4.45 12.69
N LEU A 61 8.77 -3.23 12.18
CA LEU A 61 9.98 -2.75 11.54
C LEU A 61 10.98 -2.33 12.62
N GLU A 62 12.05 -3.12 12.81
CA GLU A 62 13.18 -2.68 13.63
C GLU A 62 13.94 -1.60 12.86
N ILE A 63 13.86 -0.37 13.34
CA ILE A 63 14.71 0.72 12.87
C ILE A 63 16.01 0.59 13.68
N THR A 64 17.06 0.05 13.06
CA THR A 64 18.39 0.09 13.66
C THR A 64 18.84 1.55 13.70
N GLU A 65 18.79 2.17 14.88
CA GLU A 65 19.43 3.46 15.10
C GLU A 65 20.93 3.34 14.79
N PRO A 66 21.51 4.26 14.00
CA PRO A 66 22.95 4.27 13.80
C PRO A 66 23.63 4.54 15.15
N ALA A 67 24.53 3.64 15.55
CA ALA A 67 25.32 3.77 16.77
C ALA A 67 25.96 5.15 16.80
N ASN A 68 25.54 5.97 17.77
CA ASN A 68 26.10 7.28 18.02
C ASN A 68 27.54 7.05 18.52
N PRO A 69 28.60 7.46 17.80
CA PRO A 69 29.94 7.35 18.34
C PRO A 69 30.08 8.44 19.41
N SER A 70 29.94 8.04 20.68
CA SER A 70 30.37 8.86 21.80
C SER A 70 31.82 9.31 21.56
N THR A 71 32.03 10.62 21.48
CA THR A 71 33.33 11.25 21.70
C THR A 71 33.14 12.33 22.75
#